data_AF-A0A6H2GYF2-F1
#
_entry.id   AF-A0A6H2GYF2-F1
#
_cell.length_a   1.000
_cell.length_b   1.000
_cell.length_c   1.000
_cell.angle_alpha   90.00
_cell.angle_beta   90.00
_cell.angle_gamma   90.00
#
_symmetry.space_group_name_H-M   'P 1'
#
loop_
_entity.id
_entity.type
_entity.pdbx_description
1 polymer ?
#
loop_
_entity_poly.entity_id
_entity_poly.type
_entity_poly.pdbx_seq_one_letter_code
_entity_poly.pdbx_strand_id
1 'polypeptide(L)'
;MPFTFSHPLFAVPLRRLAPSLSLSGLLLGSMTPDMEYFVAMEPFRSIGHSWPGFLLLGVPLSLAAAAAWHFLLAPLLPRLLPAALRLDRYAADRIAGRRFALESPRAAAWFLLSLYIGFLSHLFVDGMTHTYGWLVLWRPDLFHAHHAGLPVYRWLQYLLSMLGLLAGAVWLATDYARWRRSARAAASSAARPLALLARWMLAAALGFLLFVPKLLLAPSPDNPVLWLVAACSSALYGLFAAGLLLGPGRLPLKLAGSALVPLLAAGYKAVMMARDVGGERFSAAELPLWLLYIWLLSIAFIALSASARPVRATASGTAQHPQRRSGPAV
;
A
#
# COMPACT_ATOMS: atom_id res chain seq x y z
N MET A 1 -14.71 -8.37 -3.59
CA MET A 1 -14.05 -8.11 -4.89
C MET A 1 -12.72 -8.85 -4.92
N PRO A 2 -12.26 -9.45 -6.04
CA PRO A 2 -11.09 -10.32 -6.00
C PRO A 2 -9.79 -9.51 -6.00
N PHE A 3 -9.84 -8.21 -6.32
CA PHE A 3 -8.68 -7.36 -6.44
C PHE A 3 -8.73 -6.21 -5.43
N THR A 4 -7.89 -6.29 -4.40
CA THR A 4 -7.82 -5.35 -3.29
C THR A 4 -7.63 -3.90 -3.74
N PHE A 5 -6.80 -3.66 -4.76
CA PHE A 5 -6.52 -2.30 -5.25
C PHE A 5 -7.71 -1.66 -6.01
N SER A 6 -8.81 -2.39 -6.23
CA SER A 6 -10.07 -1.83 -6.77
C SER A 6 -10.91 -1.13 -5.70
N HIS A 7 -10.79 -1.53 -4.42
CA HIS A 7 -11.59 -0.98 -3.32
C HIS A 7 -11.48 0.53 -3.10
N PRO A 8 -10.30 1.16 -3.30
CA PRO A 8 -10.16 2.62 -3.31
C PRO A 8 -11.24 3.41 -4.04
N LEU A 9 -11.80 2.87 -5.14
CA LEU A 9 -12.88 3.54 -5.89
C LEU A 9 -14.10 3.85 -5.01
N PHE A 10 -14.40 2.99 -4.04
CA PHE A 10 -15.61 3.09 -3.23
C PHE A 10 -15.41 3.91 -1.95
N ALA A 11 -14.17 4.24 -1.60
CA ALA A 11 -13.82 5.06 -0.44
C ALA A 11 -13.43 6.49 -0.83
N VAL A 12 -12.51 6.64 -1.79
CA VAL A 12 -11.86 7.92 -2.12
C VAL A 12 -12.84 9.03 -2.53
N PRO A 13 -13.92 8.77 -3.31
CA PRO A 13 -14.87 9.81 -3.68
C PRO A 13 -15.56 10.48 -2.49
N LEU A 14 -15.67 9.81 -1.33
CA LEU A 14 -16.26 10.37 -0.11
C LEU A 14 -15.52 11.62 0.38
N ARG A 15 -14.23 11.77 0.05
CA ARG A 15 -13.47 12.99 0.35
C ARG A 15 -14.05 14.24 -0.33
N ARG A 16 -14.80 14.09 -1.42
CA ARG A 16 -15.51 15.23 -2.06
C ARG A 16 -16.64 15.76 -1.19
N LEU A 17 -17.26 14.89 -0.38
CA LEU A 17 -18.33 15.24 0.54
C LEU A 17 -17.77 15.74 1.88
N ALA A 18 -16.64 15.20 2.32
CA ALA A 18 -15.95 15.61 3.54
C ALA A 18 -14.46 15.88 3.26
N PRO A 19 -14.08 17.12 2.90
CA PRO A 19 -12.71 17.48 2.52
C PRO A 19 -11.64 17.24 3.60
N SER A 20 -12.05 17.19 4.87
CA SER A 20 -11.17 16.88 6.00
C SER A 20 -10.72 15.43 6.06
N LEU A 21 -11.40 14.52 5.34
CA LEU A 21 -10.99 13.12 5.26
C LEU A 21 -9.60 13.00 4.62
N SER A 22 -8.77 12.16 5.22
CA SER A 22 -7.45 11.81 4.73
C SER A 22 -7.56 10.87 3.54
N LEU A 23 -7.01 11.29 2.40
CA LEU A 23 -6.93 10.45 1.21
C LEU A 23 -6.16 9.14 1.49
N SER A 24 -5.01 9.23 2.17
CA SER A 24 -4.22 8.05 2.53
C SER A 24 -4.99 7.12 3.48
N GLY A 25 -5.77 7.69 4.41
CA GLY A 25 -6.63 6.91 5.31
C GLY A 25 -7.72 6.17 4.54
N LEU A 26 -8.46 6.84 3.66
CA LEU A 26 -9.49 6.19 2.83
C LEU A 26 -8.91 5.06 1.97
N LEU A 27 -7.77 5.31 1.32
CA LEU A 27 -7.07 4.32 0.49
C LEU A 27 -6.68 3.09 1.29
N LEU A 28 -5.87 3.27 2.34
CA LEU A 28 -5.36 2.16 3.15
C LEU A 28 -6.48 1.43 3.88
N GLY A 29 -7.48 2.16 4.37
CA GLY A 29 -8.66 1.60 5.02
C GLY A 29 -9.42 0.68 4.10
N SER A 30 -9.63 1.09 2.85
CA SER A 30 -10.33 0.29 1.84
C SER A 30 -9.59 -0.98 1.42
N MET A 31 -8.29 -1.06 1.70
CA MET A 31 -7.45 -2.24 1.41
C MET A 31 -7.17 -3.08 2.66
N THR A 32 -7.49 -2.55 3.84
CA THR A 32 -7.08 -3.08 5.14
C THR A 32 -7.48 -4.55 5.37
N PRO A 33 -8.74 -4.96 5.11
CA PRO A 33 -9.15 -6.35 5.38
C PRO A 33 -8.32 -7.40 4.64
N ASP A 34 -7.87 -7.06 3.44
CA ASP A 34 -7.09 -7.92 2.57
C ASP A 34 -5.58 -7.82 2.78
N MET A 35 -5.09 -6.90 3.63
CA MET A 35 -3.64 -6.72 3.84
C MET A 35 -2.98 -8.00 4.39
N GLU A 36 -3.73 -8.87 5.07
CA GLU A 36 -3.24 -10.17 5.52
C GLU A 36 -2.82 -11.09 4.37
N TYR A 37 -3.48 -11.01 3.20
CA TYR A 37 -3.05 -11.74 2.01
C TYR A 37 -1.62 -11.34 1.63
N PHE A 38 -1.35 -10.04 1.63
CA PHE A 38 -0.06 -9.51 1.23
C PHE A 38 1.04 -9.83 2.25
N VAL A 39 0.72 -9.82 3.55
CA VAL A 39 1.69 -10.19 4.59
C VAL A 39 1.98 -11.68 4.58
N ALA A 40 0.96 -12.53 4.43
CA ALA A 40 1.12 -13.98 4.32
C ALA A 40 1.68 -14.42 2.95
N MET A 41 1.65 -13.52 1.96
CA MET A 41 2.03 -13.75 0.56
C MET A 41 1.21 -14.87 -0.11
N GLU A 42 -0.04 -15.04 0.31
CA GLU A 42 -0.96 -16.08 -0.18
C GLU A 42 -2.41 -15.68 0.11
N PRO A 43 -3.44 -16.33 -0.46
CA PRO A 43 -4.86 -16.05 -0.16
C PRO A 43 -5.29 -16.53 1.23
N PHE A 44 -4.53 -16.15 2.26
CA PHE A 44 -4.73 -16.42 3.68
C PHE A 44 -5.73 -15.45 4.34
N ARG A 45 -6.72 -15.97 5.07
CA ARG A 45 -7.69 -15.15 5.81
C ARG A 45 -7.76 -15.56 7.27
N SER A 46 -7.72 -14.58 8.17
CA SER A 46 -7.89 -14.73 9.61
C SER A 46 -9.07 -13.89 10.11
N ILE A 47 -8.81 -12.83 10.89
CA ILE A 47 -9.81 -11.92 11.45
C ILE A 47 -9.92 -10.59 10.67
N GLY A 48 -9.24 -10.43 9.53
CA GLY A 48 -9.11 -9.15 8.79
C GLY A 48 -10.43 -8.44 8.48
N HIS A 49 -11.50 -9.20 8.21
CA HIS A 49 -12.84 -8.68 7.92
C HIS A 49 -13.71 -8.41 9.16
N SER A 50 -13.14 -8.49 10.37
CA SER A 50 -13.84 -8.21 11.63
C SER A 50 -13.41 -6.88 12.25
N TRP A 51 -14.22 -6.33 13.15
CA TRP A 51 -13.86 -5.11 13.88
C TRP A 51 -12.59 -5.26 14.74
N PRO A 52 -12.39 -6.37 15.49
CA PRO A 52 -11.10 -6.65 16.12
C PRO A 52 -9.93 -6.74 15.13
N GLY A 53 -10.15 -7.34 13.96
CA GLY A 53 -9.12 -7.40 12.91
C GLY A 53 -8.75 -6.03 12.36
N PHE A 54 -9.71 -5.12 12.19
CA PHE A 54 -9.42 -3.73 11.84
C PHE A 54 -8.45 -3.09 12.83
N LEU A 55 -8.67 -3.25 14.14
CA LEU A 55 -7.80 -2.65 15.17
C LEU A 55 -6.45 -3.36 15.29
N LEU A 56 -6.45 -4.70 15.30
CA LEU A 56 -5.27 -5.51 15.64
C LEU A 56 -4.37 -5.83 14.45
N LEU A 57 -4.92 -5.86 13.23
CA LEU A 57 -4.18 -6.07 11.98
C LEU A 57 -4.17 -4.80 11.14
N GLY A 58 -5.34 -4.20 10.96
CA GLY A 58 -5.53 -3.17 9.95
C GLY A 58 -4.88 -1.83 10.25
N VAL A 59 -5.08 -1.32 11.46
CA VAL A 59 -4.44 -0.09 11.96
C VAL A 59 -2.91 -0.21 11.91
N PRO A 60 -2.25 -1.22 12.54
CA PRO A 60 -0.79 -1.29 12.52
C PRO A 60 -0.22 -1.44 11.10
N LEU A 61 -0.81 -2.27 10.24
CA LEU A 61 -0.35 -2.43 8.85
C LEU A 61 -0.54 -1.16 8.03
N SER A 62 -1.65 -0.46 8.21
CA SER A 62 -1.90 0.82 7.52
C SER A 62 -0.95 1.92 7.98
N LEU A 63 -0.61 1.98 9.26
CA LEU A 63 0.40 2.92 9.76
C LEU A 63 1.79 2.59 9.19
N ALA A 64 2.14 1.31 9.10
CA ALA A 64 3.37 0.85 8.46
C ALA A 64 3.42 1.21 6.97
N ALA A 65 2.35 0.93 6.22
CA ALA A 65 2.24 1.28 4.81
C ALA A 65 2.29 2.80 4.59
N ALA A 66 1.63 3.59 5.45
CA ALA A 66 1.70 5.05 5.39
C ALA A 66 3.13 5.55 5.65
N ALA A 67 3.82 5.01 6.66
CA ALA A 67 5.20 5.38 6.95
C ALA A 67 6.14 5.03 5.79
N ALA A 68 6.03 3.81 5.25
CA ALA A 68 6.80 3.34 4.09
C ALA A 68 6.56 4.21 2.86
N TRP A 69 5.30 4.54 2.57
CA TRP A 69 4.95 5.43 1.46
C TRP A 69 5.56 6.81 1.65
N HIS A 70 5.31 7.46 2.78
CA HIS A 70 5.64 8.87 2.96
C HIS A 70 7.15 9.13 3.16
N PHE A 71 7.86 8.25 3.87
CA PHE A 71 9.28 8.49 4.19
C PHE A 71 10.26 7.84 3.22
N LEU A 72 9.83 6.80 2.48
CA LEU A 72 10.71 6.05 1.59
C LEU A 72 10.24 6.06 0.13
N LEU A 73 9.05 5.52 -0.14
CA LEU A 73 8.64 5.27 -1.52
C LEU A 73 8.30 6.56 -2.29
N ALA A 74 7.62 7.52 -1.66
CA ALA A 74 7.28 8.77 -2.31
C ALA A 74 8.52 9.61 -2.68
N PRO A 75 9.53 9.79 -1.80
CA PRO A 75 10.80 10.41 -2.19
C PRO A 75 11.57 9.64 -3.28
N LEU A 76 11.43 8.30 -3.31
CA LEU A 76 12.09 7.44 -4.28
C LEU A 76 11.42 7.45 -5.66
N LEU A 77 10.09 7.61 -5.71
CA LEU A 77 9.27 7.45 -6.92
C LEU A 77 9.75 8.30 -8.11
N PRO A 78 10.09 9.61 -7.97
CA PRO A 78 10.65 10.39 -9.08
C PRO A 78 11.94 9.83 -9.65
N ARG A 79 12.74 9.12 -8.84
CA ARG A 79 14.00 8.48 -9.27
C ARG A 79 13.76 7.15 -9.98
N LEU A 80 12.61 6.52 -9.76
CA LEU A 80 12.21 5.25 -10.39
C LEU A 80 11.41 5.43 -11.68
N LEU A 81 11.04 6.66 -12.03
CA LEU A 81 10.33 6.94 -13.27
C LEU A 81 11.28 7.50 -14.33
N PRO A 82 11.03 7.20 -15.61
CA PRO A 82 11.81 7.76 -16.71
C PRO A 82 11.52 9.24 -16.90
N ALA A 83 12.50 9.97 -17.43
CA ALA A 83 12.30 11.34 -17.91
C ALA A 83 11.43 11.40 -19.18
N ALA A 84 11.26 10.27 -19.87
CA ALA A 84 10.32 10.13 -20.98
C ALA A 84 8.92 10.56 -20.53
N LEU A 85 8.25 11.36 -21.37
CA LEU A 85 6.95 11.95 -21.06
C LEU A 85 6.91 12.77 -19.74
N ARG A 86 8.07 13.16 -19.19
CA ARG A 86 8.21 13.92 -17.93
C ARG A 86 7.57 13.19 -16.72
N LEU A 87 7.60 11.85 -16.69
CA LEU A 87 6.95 11.07 -15.62
C LEU A 87 7.62 11.26 -14.25
N ASP A 88 8.95 11.32 -14.23
CA ASP A 88 9.75 11.71 -13.07
C ASP A 88 9.29 13.03 -12.43
N ARG A 89 9.04 14.05 -13.25
CA ARG A 89 8.57 15.37 -12.82
C ARG A 89 7.14 15.36 -12.37
N TYR A 90 6.27 14.64 -13.08
CA TYR A 90 4.89 14.48 -12.66
C TYR A 90 4.82 13.90 -11.25
N ALA A 91 5.62 12.86 -10.97
CA ALA A 91 5.73 12.31 -9.63
C ALA A 91 6.32 13.32 -8.64
N ALA A 92 7.41 14.02 -9.00
CA ALA A 92 8.04 15.00 -8.12
C ALA A 92 7.05 16.11 -7.72
N ASP A 93 6.35 16.71 -8.68
CA ASP A 93 5.39 17.79 -8.45
C ASP A 93 4.17 17.32 -7.62
N ARG A 94 3.68 16.11 -7.86
CA ARG A 94 2.53 15.56 -7.12
C ARG A 94 2.88 15.10 -5.71
N ILE A 95 4.14 14.82 -5.44
CA ILE A 95 4.65 14.45 -4.13
C ILE A 95 5.12 15.69 -3.35
N ALA A 96 5.60 16.72 -4.04
CA ALA A 96 6.02 17.98 -3.45
C ALA A 96 4.91 18.57 -2.56
N GLY A 97 5.27 18.93 -1.33
CA GLY A 97 4.34 19.52 -0.36
C GLY A 97 3.34 18.55 0.29
N ARG A 98 3.38 17.23 -0.01
CA ARG A 98 2.59 16.25 0.73
C ARG A 98 3.10 16.13 2.16
N ARG A 99 2.26 16.53 3.10
CA ARG A 99 2.47 16.37 4.54
C ARG A 99 2.12 14.95 4.98
N PHE A 100 2.84 14.46 5.99
CA PHE A 100 2.54 13.16 6.58
C PHE A 100 1.23 13.22 7.36
N ALA A 101 0.38 12.20 7.23
CA ALA A 101 -0.97 12.20 7.79
C ALA A 101 -1.01 12.25 9.34
N LEU A 102 0.12 12.04 10.01
CA LEU A 102 0.23 12.01 11.48
C LEU A 102 1.04 13.20 12.05
N GLU A 103 1.13 14.32 11.32
CA GLU A 103 1.89 15.50 11.77
C GLU A 103 1.26 16.24 12.97
N SER A 104 -0.03 16.01 13.26
CA SER A 104 -0.71 16.56 14.43
C SER A 104 -1.78 15.60 14.95
N PRO A 105 -2.20 15.70 16.23
CA PRO A 105 -3.27 14.87 16.77
C PRO A 105 -4.57 14.97 15.97
N ARG A 106 -4.89 16.18 15.48
CA ARG A 106 -6.06 16.41 14.62
C ARG A 106 -5.93 15.69 13.28
N ALA A 107 -4.76 15.75 12.63
CA ALA A 107 -4.53 15.04 11.38
C ALA A 107 -4.58 13.52 11.57
N ALA A 108 -4.02 13.02 12.68
CA ALA A 108 -4.08 11.61 13.05
C ALA A 108 -5.52 11.13 13.28
N ALA A 109 -6.35 11.93 13.96
CA ALA A 109 -7.77 11.62 14.16
C ALA A 109 -8.52 11.52 12.81
N TRP A 110 -8.30 12.48 11.91
CA TRP A 110 -8.88 12.41 10.55
C TRP A 110 -8.35 11.22 9.76
N PHE A 111 -7.08 10.86 9.89
CA PHE A 111 -6.51 9.67 9.28
C PHE A 111 -7.19 8.39 9.77
N LEU A 112 -7.31 8.20 11.09
CA LEU A 112 -7.95 7.00 11.67
C LEU A 112 -9.43 6.91 11.33
N LEU A 113 -10.16 8.03 11.37
CA LEU A 113 -11.56 8.08 10.93
C LEU A 113 -11.69 7.70 9.46
N SER A 114 -10.82 8.25 8.60
CA SER A 114 -10.79 7.92 7.17
C SER A 114 -10.43 6.45 6.93
N LEU A 115 -9.52 5.91 7.73
CA LEU A 115 -9.14 4.50 7.71
C LEU A 115 -10.34 3.62 8.03
N TYR A 116 -11.10 3.95 9.07
CA TYR A 116 -12.30 3.22 9.45
C TYR A 116 -13.40 3.32 8.38
N ILE A 117 -13.64 4.50 7.80
CA ILE A 117 -14.57 4.68 6.67
C ILE A 117 -14.14 3.83 5.48
N GLY A 118 -12.85 3.83 5.15
CA GLY A 118 -12.30 2.95 4.11
C GLY A 118 -12.58 1.48 4.41
N PHE A 119 -12.32 1.03 5.63
CA PHE A 119 -12.61 -0.34 6.08
C PHE A 119 -14.09 -0.70 5.91
N LEU A 120 -15.01 0.19 6.33
CA LEU A 120 -16.44 -0.03 6.14
C LEU A 120 -16.83 -0.11 4.65
N SER A 121 -16.24 0.74 3.81
CA SER A 121 -16.48 0.68 2.36
C SER A 121 -16.00 -0.65 1.75
N HIS A 122 -14.89 -1.21 2.27
CA HIS A 122 -14.42 -2.52 1.86
C HIS A 122 -15.46 -3.60 2.19
N LEU A 123 -15.88 -3.68 3.46
CA LEU A 123 -16.86 -4.67 3.91
C LEU A 123 -18.20 -4.53 3.18
N PHE A 124 -18.62 -3.29 2.90
CA PHE A 124 -19.85 -3.03 2.16
C PHE A 124 -19.80 -3.66 0.76
N VAL A 125 -18.73 -3.39 -0.01
CA VAL A 125 -18.60 -3.92 -1.37
C VAL A 125 -18.33 -5.43 -1.37
N ASP A 126 -17.57 -5.92 -0.40
CA ASP A 126 -17.37 -7.36 -0.24
C ASP A 126 -18.67 -8.08 0.09
N GLY A 127 -19.51 -7.49 0.95
CA GLY A 127 -20.84 -8.00 1.23
C GLY A 127 -21.79 -7.99 0.04
N MET A 128 -21.46 -7.26 -1.04
CA MET A 128 -22.21 -7.36 -2.30
C MET A 128 -21.78 -8.55 -3.17
N THR A 129 -20.58 -9.09 -2.95
CA THR A 129 -19.86 -9.89 -3.95
C THR A 129 -19.36 -11.24 -3.44
N HIS A 130 -19.78 -11.66 -2.26
CA HIS A 130 -19.37 -12.93 -1.64
C HIS A 130 -20.57 -13.76 -1.22
N THR A 131 -20.37 -15.07 -1.14
CA THR A 131 -21.41 -16.08 -0.87
C THR A 131 -22.27 -15.76 0.36
N TYR A 132 -21.67 -15.25 1.43
CA TYR A 132 -22.35 -14.90 2.69
C TYR A 132 -22.49 -13.37 2.88
N GLY A 133 -22.34 -12.62 1.79
CA GLY A 133 -22.45 -11.18 1.81
C GLY A 133 -23.90 -10.71 1.94
N TRP A 134 -24.11 -9.55 2.56
CA TRP A 134 -25.45 -8.99 2.82
C TRP A 134 -26.35 -8.94 1.57
N LEU A 135 -25.81 -8.61 0.39
CA LEU A 135 -26.61 -8.51 -0.84
C LEU A 135 -27.01 -9.89 -1.35
N VAL A 136 -26.10 -10.86 -1.25
CA VAL A 136 -26.34 -12.23 -1.70
C VAL A 136 -27.36 -12.93 -0.79
N LEU A 137 -27.30 -12.65 0.51
CA LEU A 137 -28.29 -13.10 1.48
C LEU A 137 -29.66 -12.42 1.26
N TRP A 138 -29.68 -11.13 0.93
CA TRP A 138 -30.91 -10.39 0.64
C TRP A 138 -31.53 -10.74 -0.73
N ARG A 139 -30.70 -11.10 -1.71
CA ARG A 139 -31.09 -11.51 -3.07
C ARG A 139 -30.49 -12.88 -3.41
N PRO A 140 -31.09 -13.99 -2.93
CA PRO A 140 -30.60 -15.34 -3.16
C PRO A 140 -30.45 -15.72 -4.64
N ASP A 141 -31.21 -15.07 -5.53
CA ASP A 141 -31.06 -15.22 -7.00
C ASP A 141 -29.61 -15.01 -7.45
N LEU A 142 -28.85 -14.11 -6.82
CA LEU A 142 -27.45 -13.85 -7.17
C LEU A 142 -26.55 -15.06 -6.90
N PHE A 143 -26.94 -15.90 -5.95
CA PHE A 143 -26.26 -17.16 -5.62
C PHE A 143 -26.76 -18.31 -6.50
N HIS A 144 -28.08 -18.45 -6.69
CA HIS A 144 -28.68 -19.58 -7.38
C HIS A 144 -28.68 -19.46 -8.91
N ALA A 145 -28.69 -18.24 -9.46
CA ALA A 145 -28.59 -18.04 -10.90
C ALA A 145 -27.13 -18.20 -11.35
N HIS A 146 -26.92 -19.09 -12.32
CA HIS A 146 -25.62 -19.29 -12.95
C HIS A 146 -25.63 -18.73 -14.38
N HIS A 147 -24.54 -18.07 -14.74
CA HIS A 147 -24.27 -17.65 -16.11
C HIS A 147 -22.84 -18.08 -16.48
N ALA A 148 -22.70 -18.78 -17.61
CA ALA A 148 -21.43 -19.36 -18.06
C ALA A 148 -20.69 -20.15 -16.96
N GLY A 149 -21.44 -20.95 -16.19
CA GLY A 149 -20.90 -21.82 -15.14
C GLY A 149 -20.63 -21.13 -13.79
N LEU A 150 -20.77 -19.81 -13.67
CA LEU A 150 -20.52 -19.06 -12.43
C LEU A 150 -21.80 -18.44 -11.86
N PRO A 151 -21.96 -18.40 -10.51
CA PRO A 151 -23.01 -17.62 -9.87
C PRO A 151 -22.93 -16.14 -10.27
N VAL A 152 -24.09 -15.48 -10.42
CA VAL A 152 -24.16 -14.05 -10.81
C VAL A 152 -23.39 -13.13 -9.88
N TYR A 153 -23.33 -13.41 -8.56
CA TYR A 153 -22.56 -12.60 -7.63
C TYR A 153 -21.05 -12.55 -7.98
N ARG A 154 -20.49 -13.59 -8.62
CA ARG A 154 -19.08 -13.61 -9.07
C ARG A 154 -18.87 -12.69 -10.26
N TRP A 155 -19.82 -12.62 -11.18
CA TRP A 155 -19.79 -11.64 -12.26
C TRP A 155 -19.83 -10.21 -11.73
N LEU A 156 -20.66 -9.96 -10.71
CA LEU A 156 -20.65 -8.68 -10.00
C LEU A 156 -19.29 -8.40 -9.33
N GLN A 157 -18.69 -9.43 -8.73
CA GLN A 157 -17.34 -9.36 -8.15
C GLN A 157 -16.30 -8.90 -9.19
N TYR A 158 -16.29 -9.50 -10.39
CA TYR A 158 -15.39 -9.12 -11.47
C TYR A 158 -15.67 -7.73 -12.04
N LEU A 159 -16.94 -7.40 -12.26
CA LEU A 159 -17.35 -6.10 -12.78
C LEU A 159 -16.90 -4.96 -11.85
N LEU A 160 -17.18 -5.06 -10.55
CA LEU A 160 -16.80 -4.01 -9.60
C LEU A 160 -15.27 -3.89 -9.47
N SER A 161 -14.52 -4.99 -9.59
CA SER A 161 -13.06 -4.91 -9.64
C SER A 161 -12.53 -4.24 -10.89
N MET A 162 -13.08 -4.57 -12.07
CA MET A 162 -12.73 -3.93 -13.33
C MET A 162 -13.02 -2.43 -13.28
N LEU A 163 -14.22 -2.04 -12.82
CA LEU A 163 -14.62 -0.65 -12.66
C LEU A 163 -13.70 0.09 -11.69
N GLY A 164 -13.35 -0.53 -10.57
CA GLY A 164 -12.39 -0.01 -9.59
C GLY A 164 -11.05 0.36 -10.21
N LEU A 165 -10.48 -0.55 -11.00
CA LEU A 165 -9.21 -0.33 -11.67
C LEU A 165 -9.30 0.72 -12.78
N LEU A 166 -10.33 0.61 -13.63
CA LEU A 166 -10.52 1.52 -14.74
C LEU A 166 -10.71 2.95 -14.26
N ALA A 167 -11.52 3.15 -13.21
CA ALA A 167 -11.73 4.47 -12.64
C ALA A 167 -10.44 5.06 -12.05
N GLY A 168 -9.61 4.25 -11.38
CA GLY A 168 -8.29 4.66 -10.90
C GLY A 168 -7.34 5.04 -12.04
N ALA A 169 -7.31 4.24 -13.11
CA ALA A 169 -6.49 4.48 -14.30
C ALA A 169 -6.92 5.75 -15.04
N VAL A 170 -8.23 5.94 -15.26
CA VAL A 170 -8.80 7.14 -15.88
C VAL A 170 -8.52 8.38 -15.03
N TRP A 171 -8.67 8.28 -13.71
CA TRP A 171 -8.33 9.39 -12.82
C TRP A 171 -6.85 9.77 -12.92
N LEU A 172 -5.94 8.79 -12.92
CA LEU A 172 -4.51 9.05 -13.02
C LEU A 172 -4.15 9.65 -14.40
N ALA A 173 -4.70 9.11 -15.48
CA ALA A 173 -4.47 9.61 -16.83
C ALA A 173 -4.99 11.05 -17.02
N THR A 174 -6.18 11.35 -16.49
CA THR A 174 -6.75 12.71 -16.56
C THR A 174 -6.01 13.70 -15.67
N ASP A 175 -5.53 13.29 -14.49
CA ASP A 175 -4.67 14.14 -13.65
C ASP A 175 -3.33 14.43 -14.33
N TYR A 176 -2.69 13.41 -14.89
CA TYR A 176 -1.46 13.54 -15.67
C TYR A 176 -1.65 14.46 -16.88
N ALA A 177 -2.72 14.29 -17.65
CA ALA A 177 -3.00 15.13 -18.81
C ALA A 177 -3.27 16.60 -18.44
N ARG A 178 -3.95 16.86 -17.32
CA ARG A 178 -4.14 18.22 -16.78
C ARG A 178 -2.82 18.83 -16.33
N TRP A 179 -2.03 18.09 -15.56
CA TRP A 179 -0.70 18.52 -15.13
C TRP A 179 0.19 18.85 -16.34
N ARG A 180 0.27 17.95 -17.33
CA ARG A 180 1.11 18.10 -18.52
C ARG A 180 0.76 19.35 -19.34
N ARG A 181 -0.52 19.71 -19.44
CA ARG A 181 -0.98 20.95 -20.08
C ARG A 181 -0.56 22.21 -19.31
N SER A 182 -0.59 22.17 -17.99
CA SER A 182 -0.21 23.31 -17.13
C SER A 182 1.29 23.46 -16.90
N ALA A 183 2.06 22.39 -17.07
CA ALA A 183 3.46 22.34 -16.70
C ALA A 183 4.31 23.08 -17.75
N ARG A 184 4.79 24.28 -17.38
CA ARG A 184 5.73 25.09 -18.21
C ARG A 184 6.89 24.23 -18.73
N ALA A 185 7.38 24.56 -19.92
CA ALA A 185 8.57 23.95 -20.51
C ALA A 185 9.81 24.37 -19.70
N ALA A 186 10.23 23.54 -18.75
CA ALA A 186 11.50 23.68 -18.05
C ALA A 186 12.52 22.70 -18.66
N ALA A 187 13.79 23.10 -18.78
CA ALA A 187 14.88 22.28 -19.30
C ALA A 187 15.00 20.95 -18.53
N SER A 188 15.07 19.82 -19.22
CA SER A 188 15.13 18.46 -18.64
C SER A 188 16.51 18.14 -18.06
N SER A 189 16.58 17.58 -16.84
CA SER A 189 17.70 16.70 -16.47
C SER A 189 17.21 15.26 -16.59
N ALA A 190 17.63 14.56 -17.65
CA ALA A 190 17.23 13.19 -17.84
C ALA A 190 17.97 12.30 -16.83
N ALA A 191 17.24 11.48 -16.08
CA ALA A 191 17.87 10.34 -15.40
C ALA A 191 18.57 9.46 -16.45
N ARG A 192 19.84 9.13 -16.23
CA ARG A 192 20.58 8.23 -17.13
C ARG A 192 19.86 6.88 -17.19
N PRO A 193 19.50 6.35 -18.39
CA PRO A 193 18.75 5.10 -18.54
C PRO A 193 19.36 3.92 -17.76
N LEU A 194 20.69 3.82 -17.73
CA LEU A 194 21.41 2.79 -16.99
C LEU A 194 21.17 2.87 -15.47
N ALA A 195 21.14 4.08 -14.91
CA ALA A 195 20.88 4.27 -13.47
C ALA A 195 19.43 3.92 -13.11
N LEU A 196 18.49 4.17 -14.02
CA LEU A 196 17.10 3.77 -13.85
C LEU A 196 16.97 2.25 -13.85
N LEU A 197 17.57 1.58 -14.85
CA LEU A 197 17.60 0.13 -14.93
C LEU A 197 18.23 -0.49 -13.68
N ALA A 198 19.38 0.03 -13.24
CA ALA A 198 20.06 -0.46 -12.03
C ALA A 198 19.17 -0.38 -10.78
N ARG A 199 18.37 0.68 -10.62
CA ARG A 199 17.44 0.82 -9.49
C ARG A 199 16.31 -0.20 -9.54
N TRP A 200 15.74 -0.45 -10.72
CA TRP A 200 14.72 -1.49 -10.90
C TRP A 200 15.27 -2.89 -10.71
N MET A 201 16.47 -3.18 -11.22
CA MET A 201 17.15 -4.45 -11.01
C MET A 201 17.46 -4.69 -9.53
N LEU A 202 17.90 -3.65 -8.80
CA LEU A 202 18.09 -3.74 -7.36
C LEU A 202 16.78 -4.06 -6.62
N ALA A 203 15.69 -3.35 -6.95
CA ALA A 203 14.39 -3.61 -6.35
C ALA A 203 13.89 -5.03 -6.66
N ALA A 204 14.04 -5.49 -7.90
CA ALA A 204 13.69 -6.85 -8.30
C ALA A 204 14.51 -7.90 -7.53
N ALA A 205 15.84 -7.75 -7.49
CA ALA A 205 16.74 -8.65 -6.77
C ALA A 205 16.38 -8.78 -5.29
N LEU A 206 16.07 -7.65 -4.63
CA LEU A 206 15.61 -7.65 -3.23
C LEU A 206 14.24 -8.31 -3.09
N GLY A 207 13.30 -8.04 -4.00
CA GLY A 207 11.99 -8.70 -3.99
C GLY A 207 12.09 -10.23 -4.11
N PHE A 208 13.04 -10.73 -4.90
CA PHE A 208 13.29 -12.17 -5.04
C PHE A 208 13.73 -12.85 -3.74
N LEU A 209 14.29 -12.11 -2.77
CA LEU A 209 14.62 -12.64 -1.44
C LEU A 209 13.38 -13.11 -0.67
N LEU A 210 12.19 -12.56 -0.95
CA LEU A 210 10.93 -13.06 -0.41
C LEU A 210 10.22 -14.01 -1.39
N PHE A 211 10.28 -13.70 -2.69
CA PHE A 211 9.51 -14.43 -3.70
C PHE A 211 9.94 -15.89 -3.82
N VAL A 212 11.24 -16.14 -3.97
CA VAL A 212 11.77 -17.49 -4.21
C VAL A 212 11.53 -18.39 -3.00
N PRO A 213 11.88 -18.00 -1.74
CA PRO A 213 11.58 -18.85 -0.59
C PRO A 213 10.09 -19.09 -0.39
N LYS A 214 9.22 -18.09 -0.63
CA LYS A 214 7.78 -18.28 -0.52
C LYS A 214 7.27 -19.36 -1.47
N LEU A 215 7.71 -19.34 -2.73
CA LEU A 215 7.29 -20.34 -3.73
C LEU A 215 7.86 -21.73 -3.44
N LEU A 216 9.13 -21.82 -3.02
CA LEU A 216 9.75 -23.12 -2.69
C LEU A 216 9.11 -23.81 -1.48
N LEU A 217 8.53 -23.02 -0.56
CA LEU A 217 7.91 -23.50 0.68
C LEU A 217 6.38 -23.48 0.62
N ALA A 218 5.79 -23.17 -0.55
CA ALA A 218 4.34 -23.14 -0.74
C ALA A 218 3.80 -24.58 -0.89
N PRO A 219 2.77 -24.97 -0.13
CA PRO A 219 2.18 -26.31 -0.25
C PRO A 219 1.39 -26.50 -1.56
N SER A 220 0.83 -25.42 -2.12
CA SER A 220 0.01 -25.42 -3.34
C SER A 220 0.54 -24.42 -4.38
N PRO A 221 1.68 -24.73 -5.03
CA PRO A 221 2.29 -23.84 -6.03
C PRO A 221 1.47 -23.76 -7.33
N ASP A 222 0.43 -24.57 -7.51
CA ASP A 222 -0.50 -24.54 -8.63
C ASP A 222 -1.57 -23.42 -8.50
N ASN A 223 -1.73 -22.82 -7.32
CA ASN A 223 -2.71 -21.76 -7.09
C ASN A 223 -2.27 -20.42 -7.72
N PRO A 224 -2.91 -19.92 -8.80
CA PRO A 224 -2.50 -18.68 -9.46
C PRO A 224 -2.66 -17.43 -8.58
N VAL A 225 -3.57 -17.45 -7.60
CA VAL A 225 -3.75 -16.34 -6.65
C VAL A 225 -2.55 -16.23 -5.72
N LEU A 226 -1.95 -17.36 -5.32
CA LEU A 226 -0.71 -17.36 -4.54
C LEU A 226 0.43 -16.68 -5.30
N TRP A 227 0.60 -16.99 -6.59
CA TRP A 227 1.60 -16.33 -7.43
C TRP A 227 1.38 -14.83 -7.53
N LEU A 228 0.14 -14.40 -7.77
CA LEU A 228 -0.21 -12.99 -7.88
C LEU A 228 0.12 -12.23 -6.58
N VAL A 229 -0.36 -12.74 -5.45
CA VAL A 229 -0.18 -12.09 -4.14
C VAL A 229 1.30 -12.09 -3.74
N ALA A 230 2.00 -13.23 -3.88
CA ALA A 230 3.42 -13.32 -3.59
C ALA A 230 4.25 -12.36 -4.46
N ALA A 231 3.97 -12.28 -5.76
CA ALA A 231 4.66 -11.36 -6.67
C ALA A 231 4.42 -9.90 -6.29
N CYS A 232 3.17 -9.52 -5.98
CA CYS A 232 2.83 -8.17 -5.54
C CYS A 232 3.54 -7.81 -4.22
N SER A 233 3.49 -8.68 -3.22
CA SER A 233 4.15 -8.46 -1.92
C SER A 233 5.66 -8.35 -2.05
N SER A 234 6.28 -9.25 -2.82
CA SER A 234 7.71 -9.22 -3.10
C SER A 234 8.14 -7.98 -3.86
N ALA A 235 7.35 -7.52 -4.83
CA ALA A 235 7.63 -6.28 -5.55
C ALA A 235 7.56 -5.05 -4.63
N LEU A 236 6.52 -4.97 -3.77
CA LEU A 236 6.39 -3.89 -2.79
C LEU A 236 7.56 -3.89 -1.79
N TYR A 237 7.95 -5.06 -1.28
CA TYR A 237 9.11 -5.20 -0.42
C TYR A 237 10.41 -4.82 -1.15
N GLY A 238 10.60 -5.26 -2.39
CA GLY A 238 11.77 -4.94 -3.20
C GLY A 238 11.94 -3.43 -3.40
N LEU A 239 10.85 -2.71 -3.69
CA LEU A 239 10.83 -1.25 -3.77
C LEU A 239 11.16 -0.59 -2.43
N PHE A 240 10.61 -1.12 -1.33
CA PHE A 240 10.89 -0.63 0.01
C PHE A 240 12.37 -0.80 0.39
N ALA A 241 12.92 -2.00 0.20
CA ALA A 241 14.30 -2.33 0.50
C ALA A 241 15.28 -1.54 -0.39
N ALA A 242 14.98 -1.39 -1.69
CA ALA A 242 15.75 -0.54 -2.58
C ALA A 242 15.70 0.93 -2.12
N GLY A 243 14.55 1.40 -1.65
CA GLY A 243 14.40 2.74 -1.06
C GLY A 243 15.29 2.95 0.16
N LEU A 244 15.38 1.95 1.05
CA LEU A 244 16.30 2.00 2.19
C LEU A 244 17.76 2.10 1.75
N LEU A 245 18.19 1.25 0.81
CA LEU A 245 19.58 1.22 0.35
C LEU A 245 19.99 2.49 -0.41
N LEU A 246 19.08 3.03 -1.23
CA LEU A 246 19.28 4.25 -2.01
C LEU A 246 19.05 5.54 -1.20
N GLY A 247 18.48 5.42 0.00
CA GLY A 247 18.28 6.53 0.94
C GLY A 247 19.58 7.00 1.61
N PRO A 248 19.56 8.10 2.37
CA PRO A 248 20.71 8.55 3.17
C PRO A 248 21.00 7.61 4.35
N GLY A 249 22.22 7.67 4.91
CA GLY A 249 22.61 6.90 6.11
C GLY A 249 23.75 5.89 5.89
N ARG A 250 24.12 5.14 6.93
CA ARG A 250 25.23 4.17 6.91
C ARG A 250 24.81 2.85 6.26
N LEU A 251 25.59 2.39 5.28
CA LEU A 251 25.33 1.14 4.54
C LEU A 251 25.06 -0.10 5.44
N PRO A 252 25.84 -0.42 6.49
CA PRO A 252 25.58 -1.61 7.30
C PRO A 252 24.20 -1.59 7.97
N LEU A 253 23.76 -0.42 8.45
CA LEU A 253 22.42 -0.26 9.05
C LEU A 253 21.31 -0.45 8.02
N LYS A 254 21.52 0.02 6.79
CA LYS A 254 20.54 -0.17 5.70
C LYS A 254 20.47 -1.62 5.25
N LEU A 255 21.61 -2.32 5.16
CA LEU A 255 21.66 -3.74 4.83
C LEU A 255 20.94 -4.57 5.89
N ALA A 256 21.27 -4.35 7.17
CA ALA A 256 20.57 -4.99 8.29
C ALA A 256 19.07 -4.71 8.27
N GLY A 257 18.68 -3.45 8.03
CA GLY A 257 17.28 -3.06 7.91
C GLY A 257 16.56 -3.71 6.73
N SER A 258 17.22 -3.82 5.58
CA SER A 258 16.66 -4.51 4.41
C SER A 258 16.47 -6.01 4.68
N ALA A 259 17.39 -6.66 5.40
CA ALA A 259 17.32 -8.08 5.74
C ALA A 259 16.30 -8.40 6.85
N LEU A 260 15.95 -7.42 7.69
CA LEU A 260 15.06 -7.63 8.84
C LEU A 260 13.69 -8.20 8.46
N VAL A 261 13.08 -7.71 7.38
CA VAL A 261 11.74 -8.16 6.94
C VAL A 261 11.76 -9.63 6.48
N PRO A 262 12.67 -10.07 5.58
CA PRO A 262 12.85 -11.48 5.26
C PRO A 262 13.15 -12.36 6.46
N LEU A 263 13.97 -11.89 7.40
CA LEU A 263 14.29 -12.65 8.61
C LEU A 263 13.06 -12.83 9.52
N LEU A 264 12.24 -11.79 9.69
CA LEU A 264 10.98 -11.89 10.44
C LEU A 264 10.00 -12.86 9.75
N ALA A 265 9.87 -12.80 8.42
CA ALA A 265 9.02 -13.72 7.67
C ALA A 265 9.50 -15.17 7.76
N ALA A 266 10.82 -15.40 7.60
CA ALA A 266 11.43 -16.71 7.76
C ALA A 266 11.28 -17.25 9.18
N GLY A 267 11.48 -16.40 10.20
CA GLY A 267 11.30 -16.77 11.60
C GLY A 267 9.86 -17.17 11.92
N TYR A 268 8.87 -16.39 11.46
CA TYR A 268 7.47 -16.76 11.60
C TYR A 268 7.17 -18.11 10.92
N LYS A 269 7.60 -18.29 9.66
CA LYS A 269 7.41 -19.55 8.93
C LYS A 269 8.07 -20.74 9.64
N ALA A 270 9.28 -20.59 10.16
CA ALA A 270 9.98 -21.62 10.90
C ALA A 270 9.24 -22.03 12.18
N VAL A 271 8.70 -21.06 12.94
CA VAL A 271 7.87 -21.35 14.12
C VAL A 271 6.60 -22.11 13.72
N MET A 272 5.93 -21.72 12.63
CA MET A 272 4.74 -22.42 12.15
C MET A 272 5.05 -23.85 11.70
N MET A 273 6.19 -24.07 11.03
CA MET A 273 6.64 -25.41 10.64
C MET A 273 7.02 -26.27 11.85
N ALA A 274 7.70 -25.71 12.85
CA ALA A 274 8.09 -26.42 14.06
C ALA A 274 6.90 -26.81 14.96
N ARG A 275 5.78 -26.11 14.83
CA ARG A 275 4.54 -26.40 15.59
C ARG A 275 3.73 -27.56 15.00
N ASP A 276 4.19 -28.17 13.91
CA ASP A 276 3.54 -29.29 13.20
C ASP A 276 2.03 -29.10 13.07
N VAL A 277 1.61 -27.87 12.71
CA VAL A 277 0.20 -27.61 12.42
C VAL A 277 -0.08 -28.16 11.03
N GLY A 278 -0.24 -29.47 10.95
CA GLY A 278 -0.62 -30.25 9.76
C GLY A 278 -2.06 -30.04 9.31
N GLY A 279 -2.59 -28.82 9.45
CA GLY A 279 -3.92 -28.44 8.99
C GLY A 279 -3.84 -27.39 7.90
N GLU A 280 -4.56 -27.60 6.79
CA GLU A 280 -4.70 -26.61 5.71
C GLU A 280 -5.39 -25.29 6.13
N ARG A 281 -5.84 -25.17 7.39
CA ARG A 281 -6.66 -24.06 7.87
C ARG A 281 -6.11 -23.45 9.16
N PHE A 282 -5.99 -22.13 9.13
CA PHE A 282 -5.66 -21.31 10.29
C PHE A 282 -6.60 -21.60 11.47
N SER A 283 -6.04 -21.79 12.66
CA SER A 283 -6.79 -22.04 13.89
C SER A 283 -6.76 -20.85 14.84
N ALA A 284 -7.77 -20.74 15.72
CA ALA A 284 -7.81 -19.68 16.74
C ALA A 284 -6.58 -19.68 17.67
N ALA A 285 -5.93 -20.84 17.87
CA ALA A 285 -4.72 -20.97 18.67
C ALA A 285 -3.49 -20.29 18.05
N GLU A 286 -3.51 -20.03 16.75
CA GLU A 286 -2.42 -19.37 16.02
C GLU A 286 -2.56 -17.85 16.03
N LEU A 287 -3.73 -17.32 16.38
CA LEU A 287 -4.03 -15.89 16.35
C LEU A 287 -3.05 -15.05 17.18
N PRO A 288 -2.67 -15.39 18.42
CA PRO A 288 -1.70 -14.59 19.17
C PRO A 288 -0.34 -14.48 18.48
N LEU A 289 0.14 -15.57 17.87
CA LEU A 289 1.42 -15.60 17.16
C LEU A 289 1.35 -14.81 15.85
N TRP A 290 0.24 -14.93 15.13
CA TRP A 290 -0.03 -14.12 13.93
C TRP A 290 -0.05 -12.63 14.25
N LEU A 291 -0.76 -12.23 15.31
CA LEU A 291 -0.79 -10.85 15.78
C LEU A 291 0.61 -10.36 16.17
N LEU A 292 1.37 -11.14 16.93
CA LEU A 292 2.74 -10.79 17.29
C LEU A 292 3.60 -10.53 16.04
N TYR A 293 3.54 -11.41 15.05
CA TYR A 293 4.25 -11.25 13.79
C TYR A 293 3.85 -9.95 13.06
N ILE A 294 2.55 -9.68 12.95
CA ILE A 294 2.01 -8.47 12.29
C ILE A 294 2.50 -7.20 12.97
N TRP A 295 2.51 -7.16 14.31
CA TRP A 295 2.98 -6.02 15.08
C TRP A 295 4.49 -5.83 14.96
N LEU A 296 5.28 -6.89 15.08
CA LEU A 296 6.74 -6.81 14.88
C LEU A 296 7.10 -6.32 13.47
N LEU A 297 6.40 -6.85 12.46
CA LEU A 297 6.56 -6.43 11.07
C LEU A 297 6.20 -4.96 10.89
N SER A 298 5.06 -4.53 11.43
CA SER A 298 4.60 -3.14 11.35
C SER A 298 5.56 -2.17 12.02
N ILE A 299 6.04 -2.50 13.23
CA ILE A 299 7.04 -1.71 13.96
C ILE A 299 8.34 -1.63 13.15
N ALA A 300 8.81 -2.74 12.58
CA ALA A 300 10.00 -2.77 11.74
C ALA A 300 9.85 -1.83 10.53
N PHE A 301 8.74 -1.93 9.78
CA PHE A 301 8.48 -1.03 8.65
C PHE A 301 8.45 0.44 9.07
N ILE A 302 7.78 0.78 10.18
CA ILE A 302 7.71 2.16 10.68
C ILE A 302 9.09 2.69 11.07
N ALA A 303 9.85 1.93 11.85
CA ALA A 303 11.17 2.33 12.35
C ALA A 303 12.17 2.50 11.19
N LEU A 304 12.22 1.54 10.27
CA LEU A 304 13.07 1.59 9.08
C LEU A 304 12.71 2.77 8.19
N SER A 305 11.41 3.00 7.95
CA SER A 305 10.95 4.17 7.20
C SER A 305 11.35 5.49 7.85
N ALA A 306 11.21 5.59 9.18
CA ALA A 306 11.56 6.79 9.93
C ALA A 306 13.08 7.08 9.89
N SER A 307 13.91 6.03 9.90
CA SER A 307 15.38 6.16 9.81
C SER A 307 15.89 6.75 8.49
N ALA A 308 15.10 6.63 7.43
CA ALA A 308 15.43 7.14 6.10
C ALA A 308 14.94 8.59 5.86
N ARG A 309 14.33 9.23 6.87
CA ARG A 309 13.89 10.63 6.76
C ARG A 309 15.08 11.53 6.43
N PRO A 310 14.97 12.43 5.44
CA PRO A 310 15.95 13.47 5.25
C PRO A 310 16.02 14.30 6.54
N VAL A 311 17.21 14.45 7.12
CA VAL A 311 17.44 15.42 8.18
C VAL A 311 16.98 16.76 7.61
N ARG A 312 15.95 17.38 8.21
CA ARG A 312 15.61 18.77 7.87
C ARG A 312 16.89 19.55 8.08
N ALA A 313 17.46 20.09 7.02
CA ALA A 313 18.48 21.12 7.16
C ALA A 313 17.84 22.19 8.06
N THR A 314 18.32 22.27 9.30
CA THR A 314 17.99 23.38 10.18
C THR A 314 18.34 24.62 9.37
N ALA A 315 17.34 25.45 9.08
CA ALA A 315 17.54 26.74 8.45
C ALA A 315 18.31 27.62 9.44
N SER A 316 19.61 27.41 9.55
CA SER A 316 20.55 28.37 10.10
C SER A 316 20.90 29.32 8.95
N GLY A 317 20.32 30.51 8.96
CA GLY A 317 20.63 31.52 7.95
C GLY A 317 19.61 32.64 7.87
N THR A 318 19.80 33.64 8.74
CA THR A 318 19.51 35.06 8.49
C THR A 318 18.14 35.39 7.87
N ALA A 319 17.19 35.73 8.75
CA ALA A 319 16.03 36.52 8.38
C ALA A 319 16.49 37.89 7.84
N GLN A 320 16.59 38.02 6.51
CA GLN A 320 16.53 39.33 5.87
C GLN A 320 15.11 39.88 6.03
N HIS A 321 15.05 41.08 6.60
CA HIS A 321 13.88 41.94 6.72
C HIS A 321 13.07 41.98 5.41
N PRO A 322 11.75 41.72 5.41
CA PRO A 322 10.90 42.11 4.31
C PRO A 322 10.58 43.60 4.46
N GLN A 323 11.16 44.43 3.57
CA GLN A 323 10.67 45.78 3.35
C GLN A 323 9.19 45.70 2.91
N ARG A 324 8.34 46.37 3.68
CA ARG A 324 6.96 46.69 3.30
C ARG A 324 6.97 47.46 1.98
N ARG A 325 6.30 46.93 0.95
CA ARG A 325 5.71 47.74 -0.12
C ARG A 325 4.22 47.53 -0.12
N SER A 326 3.54 48.49 0.47
CA SER A 326 2.13 48.81 0.27
C SER A 326 1.88 49.24 -1.17
N GLY A 327 0.89 48.66 -1.83
CA GLY A 327 0.33 49.08 -3.11
C GLY A 327 -1.05 48.45 -3.29
N PRO A 328 -2.05 49.18 -3.82
CA PRO A 328 -3.45 49.00 -3.43
C PRO A 328 -4.16 47.88 -4.17
N ALA A 329 -5.22 47.39 -3.53
CA ALA A 329 -6.19 46.44 -4.05
C ALA A 329 -7.06 47.08 -5.14
N VAL A 330 -7.18 46.38 -6.27
CA VAL A 330 -8.39 46.23 -7.10
C VAL A 330 -8.39 44.80 -7.63
#